data_AF-A0A1Q9N1P4-F1
#
_entry.id   AF-A0A1Q9N1P4-F1
#
_cell.length_a   1.000
_cell.length_b   1.000
_cell.length_c   1.000
_cell.angle_alpha   90.00
_cell.angle_beta   90.00
_cell.angle_gamma   90.00
#
_symmetry.space_group_name_H-M   'P 1'
#
loop_
_entity.id
_entity.type
_entity.pdbx_description
1 polymer ?
#
loop_
_entity_poly.entity_id
_entity_poly.type
_entity_poly.pdbx_seq_one_letter_code
_entity_poly.pdbx_strand_id
1 'polypeptide(L)' 'MSSGDRSKCIICGKDYAENLYSLLYCLTDDISVCDSCIARKKVKSQADGSWQCPKCHKWLTVEESRLFKQD' A
#
# COMPACT_ATOMS: atom_id res chain seq x y z
N MET A 1 13.11 2.32 18.34
CA MET A 1 12.55 2.84 17.07
C MET A 1 11.42 1.91 16.70
N SER A 2 10.16 2.36 16.84
CA SER A 2 9.00 1.51 16.63
C SER A 2 8.92 1.13 15.16
N SER A 3 9.22 -0.12 14.86
CA SER A 3 8.99 -0.74 13.56
C SER A 3 7.55 -0.45 13.15
N GLY A 4 7.36 0.37 12.11
CA GLY A 4 6.03 0.61 11.54
C GLY A 4 5.43 -0.74 11.17
N ASP A 5 4.26 -1.05 11.71
CA ASP A 5 3.61 -2.33 11.49
C ASP A 5 3.11 -2.38 10.04
N ARG A 6 3.98 -2.86 9.14
CA ARG A 6 3.78 -2.92 7.69
C ARG A 6 2.52 -3.71 7.31
N SER A 7 2.03 -4.54 8.23
CA SER A 7 0.80 -5.31 8.09
C SER A 7 -0.49 -4.47 8.14
N LYS A 8 -0.45 -3.19 8.48
CA LYS A 8 -1.65 -2.36 8.65
C LYS A 8 -1.84 -1.34 7.54
N CYS A 9 -3.02 -1.37 6.93
CA CYS A 9 -3.42 -0.33 5.98
C CYS A 9 -3.54 1.03 6.71
N ILE A 10 -2.77 2.02 6.28
CA ILE A 10 -2.78 3.35 6.91
C ILE A 10 -4.11 4.10 6.74
N ILE A 11 -4.93 3.71 5.77
CA ILE A 11 -6.20 4.37 5.46
C ILE A 11 -7.36 3.86 6.33
N CYS A 12 -7.43 2.54 6.55
CA CYS A 12 -8.54 1.93 7.30
C CYS A 12 -8.13 1.33 8.64
N GLY A 13 -6.83 1.27 8.95
CA GLY A 13 -6.29 0.69 10.18
C GLY A 13 -6.41 -0.83 10.29
N LYS A 14 -7.01 -1.50 9.29
CA LYS A 14 -7.16 -2.96 9.29
C LYS A 14 -5.78 -3.62 9.20
N ASP A 15 -5.61 -4.64 10.04
CA ASP A 15 -4.45 -5.53 10.07
C ASP A 15 -4.58 -6.65 9.03
N TYR A 16 -3.47 -6.93 8.34
CA TYR A 16 -3.31 -7.91 7.29
C TYR A 16 -2.10 -8.82 7.55
N ALA A 17 -1.68 -9.01 8.82
CA ALA A 17 -0.55 -9.86 9.18
C ALA A 17 -0.63 -11.28 8.58
N GLU A 18 -1.83 -11.82 8.39
CA GLU A 18 -2.07 -13.13 7.77
C GLU A 18 -2.22 -13.09 6.23
N ASN A 19 -2.35 -11.91 5.62
CA ASN A 19 -2.53 -11.75 4.17
C ASN A 19 -1.93 -10.43 3.65
N LEU A 20 -0.61 -10.34 3.69
CA LEU A 20 0.15 -9.17 3.21
C LEU A 20 -0.03 -8.91 1.71
N TYR A 21 -0.50 -9.89 0.93
CA TYR A 21 -0.79 -9.71 -0.50
C TYR A 21 -1.92 -8.72 -0.77
N SER A 22 -2.77 -8.43 0.22
CA SER A 22 -3.83 -7.43 0.06
C SER A 22 -3.33 -6.00 0.26
N LEU A 23 -2.03 -5.80 0.52
CA LEU A 23 -1.40 -4.52 0.76
C LEU A 23 -0.46 -4.12 -0.39
N LEU A 24 -0.52 -2.85 -0.74
CA LEU A 24 0.44 -2.15 -1.59
C LEU A 24 1.32 -1.26 -0.72
N TYR A 25 2.63 -1.38 -0.87
CA TYR A 25 3.62 -0.71 -0.05
C TYR A 25 4.22 0.50 -0.77
N CYS A 26 4.42 1.59 -0.04
CA CYS A 26 5.29 2.67 -0.44
C CYS A 26 6.59 2.57 0.38
N LEU A 27 7.68 2.18 -0.28
CA LEU A 27 8.99 2.03 0.36
C LEU A 27 9.60 3.34 0.84
N THR A 28 9.21 4.47 0.26
CA THR A 28 9.77 5.78 0.62
C THR A 28 9.38 6.21 2.02
N ASP A 29 8.11 6.04 2.40
CA ASP A 29 7.58 6.45 3.71
C ASP A 29 7.31 5.28 4.66
N ASP A 30 7.65 4.07 4.21
CA ASP A 30 7.38 2.82 4.91
C ASP A 30 5.91 2.67 5.35
N ILE A 31 4.99 2.85 4.39
CA ILE A 31 3.55 2.71 4.63
C ILE A 31 2.94 1.66 3.71
N SER A 32 1.76 1.15 4.09
CA SER A 32 0.97 0.28 3.24
C SER A 32 -0.49 0.73 3.12
N VAL A 33 -1.09 0.46 1.96
CA VAL A 33 -2.50 0.74 1.65
C VAL A 33 -3.11 -0.54 1.09
N CYS A 34 -4.28 -0.93 1.58
CA CYS A 34 -4.94 -2.14 1.08
C CYS A 34 -5.66 -1.92 -0.25
N ASP A 35 -5.76 -2.98 -1.05
CA ASP A 35 -6.46 -3.00 -2.34
C ASP A 35 -7.90 -2.48 -2.21
N SER A 36 -8.58 -2.81 -1.11
CA SER A 36 -9.94 -2.34 -0.85
C SER A 36 -10.03 -0.82 -0.70
N CYS A 37 -9.03 -0.16 -0.12
CA CYS A 37 -9.02 1.29 0.01
C CYS A 37 -8.75 1.97 -1.34
N ILE A 38 -7.92 1.37 -2.18
CA ILE A 38 -7.65 1.84 -3.54
C ILE A 38 -8.89 1.68 -4.41
N ALA A 39 -9.53 0.50 -4.40
CA ALA A 39 -10.75 0.24 -5.16
C ALA A 39 -11.91 1.16 -4.76
N ARG A 40 -12.00 1.52 -3.49
CA ARG A 40 -12.99 2.49 -2.97
C ARG A 40 -12.58 3.96 -3.16
N LYS A 41 -11.51 4.23 -3.92
CA LYS A 41 -11.00 5.58 -4.21
C LYS A 41 -10.71 6.42 -2.96
N LYS A 42 -10.30 5.77 -1.87
CA LYS A 42 -9.87 6.47 -0.63
C LYS A 42 -8.47 7.07 -0.77
N VAL A 43 -7.73 6.65 -1.79
CA VAL A 43 -6.48 7.26 -2.27
C VAL A 43 -6.61 7.48 -3.76
N LYS A 44 -5.81 8.39 -4.32
CA LYS A 44 -5.82 8.62 -5.77
C LYS A 44 -5.25 7.40 -6.48
N SER A 45 -5.93 6.97 -7.53
CA SER A 45 -5.50 5.89 -8.42
C SER A 45 -5.83 6.24 -9.86
N GLN A 46 -5.10 5.64 -10.80
CA GLN A 46 -5.30 5.79 -12.23
C GLN A 46 -5.83 4.51 -12.86
N ALA A 47 -6.28 4.61 -14.11
CA ALA A 47 -6.83 3.49 -14.87
C ALA A 47 -5.79 2.38 -15.17
N ASP A 48 -4.50 2.72 -15.17
CA ASP A 48 -3.38 1.79 -15.33
C ASP A 48 -3.07 0.99 -14.04
N GLY A 49 -3.85 1.21 -12.98
CA GLY A 49 -3.66 0.56 -11.68
C GLY A 49 -2.65 1.27 -10.78
N SER A 50 -1.95 2.31 -11.25
CA SER A 50 -1.08 3.10 -10.39
C SER A 50 -1.86 3.80 -9.30
N TRP A 51 -1.21 4.01 -8.15
CA TRP A 51 -1.79 4.70 -7.01
C TRP A 51 -0.80 5.75 -6.48
N GLN A 52 -1.34 6.82 -5.91
CA GLN A 52 -0.53 7.87 -5.30
C GLN A 52 -0.39 7.58 -3.81
N CYS A 53 0.86 7.52 -3.33
CA CYS A 53 1.13 7.47 -1.90
C CYS A 53 0.51 8.69 -1.20
N PRO A 54 -0.31 8.52 -0.15
CA PRO A 54 -0.94 9.63 0.57
C PRO A 54 0.03 10.45 1.44
N LYS A 55 1.28 10.01 1.62
CA LYS A 55 2.32 10.74 2.37
C LYS A 55 3.29 11.49 1.45
N CYS A 56 4.11 10.78 0.67
CA CYS A 56 5.08 11.41 -0.25
C CYS A 56 4.50 11.85 -1.60
N HIS A 57 3.24 11.52 -1.90
CA HIS A 57 2.57 11.86 -3.17
C HIS A 57 3.24 11.28 -4.43
N LYS A 58 4.17 10.33 -4.29
CA LYS A 58 4.74 9.59 -5.41
C LYS A 58 3.69 8.65 -6.02
N TRP A 59 3.66 8.60 -7.35
CA TRP A 59 2.92 7.58 -8.09
C TRP A 59 3.70 6.28 -8.10
N LEU A 60 3.03 5.19 -7.73
CA LEU A 60 3.60 3.85 -7.62
C LEU A 60 2.73 2.90 -8.44
N THR A 61 3.36 1.98 -9.16
CA THR A 61 2.63 0.89 -9.80
C THR A 61 2.26 -0.18 -8.76
N VAL A 62 1.21 -0.95 -9.05
CA VAL A 62 0.85 -2.11 -8.21
C VAL A 62 2.02 -3.09 -8.10
N GLU A 63 2.76 -3.29 -9.18
CA GLU A 63 3.90 -4.20 -9.27
C GLU A 63 5.03 -3.77 -8.33
N GLU A 64 5.50 -2.52 -8.43
CA GLU A 64 6.53 -1.97 -7.51
C GLU A 64 6.10 -2.02 -6.05
N SER A 65 4.79 -1.91 -5.80
CA SER A 65 4.22 -1.86 -4.47
C SER A 65 3.99 -3.25 -3.87
N ARG A 66 4.03 -4.33 -4.66
CA ARG A 66 3.84 -5.71 -4.20
C ARG A 66 5.20 -6.41 -4.06
N LEU A 67 5.94 -6.03 -3.02
CA LEU A 67 7.30 -6.53 -2.74
C LEU A 67 7.40 -7.99 -2.27
N PHE A 68 6.44 -8.85 -2.59
CA PHE A 68 6.45 -10.27 -2.20
C PHE A 68 6.50 -11.25 -3.38
N LYS A 69 7.00 -10.82 -4.54
CA LYS A 69 7.34 -11.75 -5.63
C LYS A 69 8.79 -11.57 -6.04
N GLN A 70 9.71 -12.12 -5.25
CA GLN A 70 10.99 -12.68 -5.71
C GLN A 70 11.76 -13.18 -4.48
N ASP A 71 11.46 -14.41 -4.07
CA ASP A 71 12.49 -15.41 -3.80
C ASP A 71 12.39 -16.45 -4.93
#